data_AF-A0A7C3NR11-F1
#
_entry.id   AF-A0A7C3NR11-F1
#
_cell.length_a   1.000
_cell.length_b   1.000
_cell.length_c   1.000
_cell.angle_alpha   90.00
_cell.angle_beta   90.00
_cell.angle_gamma   90.00
#
_symmetry.space_group_name_H-M   'P 1'
#
loop_
_entity.id
_entity.type
_entity.pdbx_description
1 polymer ?
#
loop_
_entity_poly.entity_id
_entity_poly.type
_entity_poly.pdbx_seq_one_letter_code
_entity_poly.pdbx_strand_id
1 'polypeptide(L)'
;MSLRSMIAVAALGVAVAVPVRADPKDPFAEFDARLEQLLAPEAWLKGRVTEADVQLLFAYLKASLVAAAEGRELPVPPELSQRAEAIGRELELQGVLTGLRLLDALESAAKQAVREALAGPPASR
;
A
#
# COMPACT_ATOMS: atom_id res chain seq x y z
N MET A 1 -0.92 34.95 27.60
CA MET A 1 -1.22 33.68 26.90
C MET A 1 -0.42 32.58 27.58
N SER A 2 -1.10 31.64 28.23
CA SER A 2 -0.48 30.72 29.19
C SER A 2 0.04 29.44 28.52
N LEU A 3 1.19 28.97 29.02
CA LEU A 3 2.00 27.81 28.65
C LEU A 3 1.23 26.47 28.57
N ARG A 4 -0.07 26.47 28.88
CA ARG A 4 -0.96 25.31 28.93
C ARG A 4 -1.48 24.87 27.56
N SER A 5 -1.34 25.70 26.52
CA SER A 5 -1.92 25.40 25.19
C SER A 5 -0.96 24.71 24.22
N MET A 6 0.32 24.50 24.57
CA MET A 6 1.30 23.86 23.67
C MET A 6 1.46 22.35 23.88
N ILE A 7 0.89 21.75 24.93
CA ILE A 7 1.05 20.31 25.21
C ILE A 7 -0.04 19.45 24.52
N ALA A 8 -1.15 20.06 24.07
CA ALA A 8 -2.26 19.34 23.47
C ALA A 8 -2.00 18.81 22.04
N VAL A 9 -0.99 19.32 21.34
CA VAL A 9 -0.66 18.87 19.96
C VAL A 9 0.33 17.70 19.94
N ALA A 10 1.04 17.45 21.05
CA ALA A 10 1.99 16.32 21.15
C ALA A 10 1.33 14.96 21.42
N ALA A 11 0.02 14.92 21.72
CA ALA A 11 -0.70 13.68 22.02
C ALA A 11 -1.11 12.86 20.78
N LEU A 12 -0.95 13.39 19.57
CA LEU A 12 -1.36 12.69 18.34
C LEU A 12 -0.21 11.90 17.66
N GLY A 13 1.03 12.00 18.16
CA GLY A 13 2.23 11.57 17.41
C GLY A 13 3.00 10.35 17.92
N VAL A 14 2.68 9.75 19.07
CA VAL A 14 3.51 8.68 19.68
C VAL A 14 2.69 7.45 20.11
N ALA A 15 1.70 7.05 19.33
CA ALA A 15 0.92 5.83 19.57
C ALA A 15 1.28 4.65 18.64
N VAL A 16 2.39 4.70 17.90
CA VAL A 16 2.78 3.64 16.93
C VAL A 16 3.70 2.57 17.54
N ALA A 17 3.79 2.45 18.87
CA ALA A 17 4.66 1.45 19.50
C ALA A 17 4.10 0.85 20.79
N VAL A 18 2.80 0.53 20.80
CA VAL A 18 2.28 -0.43 21.79
C VAL A 18 2.27 -1.79 21.11
N PRO A 19 2.97 -2.82 21.64
CA PRO A 19 2.76 -4.18 21.18
C PRO A 19 1.34 -4.54 21.62
N VAL A 20 0.39 -4.49 20.69
CA VAL A 20 -0.93 -5.05 20.90
C VAL A 20 -0.71 -6.53 21.16
N ARG A 21 -0.86 -6.92 22.42
CA ARG A 21 -1.06 -8.31 22.78
C ARG A 21 -2.35 -8.73 22.07
N ALA A 22 -2.20 -9.58 21.05
CA ALA A 22 -3.29 -10.18 20.32
C ALA A 22 -4.34 -10.74 21.29
N ASP A 23 -5.47 -10.06 21.37
CA ASP A 23 -6.68 -10.58 21.97
C ASP A 23 -7.28 -11.61 20.98
N PRO A 24 -7.66 -12.83 21.40
CA PRO A 24 -8.22 -13.85 20.49
C PRO A 24 -9.53 -13.46 19.77
N LYS A 25 -10.06 -12.25 19.98
CA LYS A 25 -11.22 -11.69 19.26
C LYS A 25 -10.95 -10.29 18.71
N ASP A 26 -9.77 -10.06 18.13
CA ASP A 26 -9.54 -8.83 17.36
C ASP A 26 -10.51 -8.77 16.16
N PRO A 27 -11.49 -7.85 16.14
CA PRO A 27 -12.43 -7.71 15.03
C PRO A 27 -11.74 -7.26 13.74
N PHE A 28 -10.49 -6.83 13.82
CA PHE A 28 -9.69 -6.36 12.68
C PHE A 28 -8.66 -7.40 12.19
N ALA A 29 -8.49 -8.54 12.87
CA ALA A 29 -7.53 -9.56 12.43
C ALA A 29 -7.85 -10.12 11.02
N GLU A 30 -9.14 -10.30 10.69
CA GLU A 30 -9.56 -10.69 9.34
C GLU A 30 -9.33 -9.59 8.30
N PHE A 31 -9.42 -8.32 8.73
CA PHE A 31 -9.13 -7.17 7.89
C PHE A 31 -7.63 -7.07 7.61
N ASP A 32 -6.78 -7.24 8.62
CA ASP A 32 -5.32 -7.22 8.50
C ASP A 32 -4.81 -8.33 7.57
N ALA A 33 -5.30 -9.57 7.74
CA ALA A 33 -4.95 -10.68 6.85
C ALA A 33 -5.36 -10.43 5.39
N ARG A 34 -6.49 -9.76 5.16
CA ARG A 34 -6.91 -9.33 3.81
C ARG A 34 -6.06 -8.18 3.28
N LEU A 35 -5.66 -7.25 4.14
CA LEU A 35 -4.79 -6.14 3.79
C LEU A 35 -3.43 -6.66 3.31
N GLU A 36 -2.83 -7.59 4.04
CA GLU A 36 -1.55 -8.22 3.67
C GLU A 36 -1.64 -8.92 2.30
N GLN A 37 -2.71 -9.66 2.05
CA GLN A 37 -2.92 -10.31 0.74
C GLN A 37 -3.12 -9.30 -0.40
N LEU A 38 -3.83 -8.20 -0.14
CA LEU A 38 -4.05 -7.14 -1.13
C LEU A 38 -2.78 -6.33 -1.40
N LEU A 39 -1.88 -6.21 -0.44
CA LEU A 39 -0.62 -5.47 -0.55
C LEU A 39 0.57 -6.33 -1.00
N ALA A 40 0.39 -7.65 -1.09
CA ALA A 40 1.43 -8.58 -1.50
C ALA A 40 2.00 -8.20 -2.89
N PRO A 41 3.34 -8.06 -3.05
CA PRO A 41 3.96 -7.65 -4.31
C PRO A 41 3.52 -8.48 -5.52
N GLU A 42 3.26 -9.77 -5.32
CA GLU A 42 2.78 -10.67 -6.35
C GLU A 42 1.41 -10.25 -6.91
N ALA A 43 0.51 -9.72 -6.07
CA ALA A 43 -0.81 -9.26 -6.50
C ALA A 43 -0.74 -7.99 -7.39
N TRP A 44 0.32 -7.21 -7.23
CA TRP A 44 0.55 -5.97 -7.97
C TRP A 44 1.38 -6.20 -9.23
N LEU A 45 2.39 -7.07 -9.18
CA LEU A 45 3.33 -7.25 -10.29
C LEU A 45 2.90 -8.33 -11.29
N LYS A 46 2.10 -9.31 -10.85
CA LYS A 46 1.71 -10.46 -11.69
C LYS A 46 0.92 -9.99 -12.91
N GLY A 47 1.44 -10.32 -14.09
CA GLY A 47 0.84 -10.01 -15.39
C GLY A 47 1.11 -8.59 -15.91
N ARG A 48 1.77 -7.72 -15.12
CA ARG A 48 2.11 -6.34 -15.53
C ARG A 48 3.54 -6.19 -15.99
N VAL A 49 4.45 -6.92 -15.34
CA VAL A 49 5.85 -7.03 -15.76
C VAL A 49 6.03 -8.33 -16.54
N THR A 50 6.52 -8.24 -17.76
CA THR A 50 6.80 -9.40 -18.61
C THR A 50 8.29 -9.76 -18.59
N GLU A 51 8.64 -10.98 -19.00
CA GLU A 51 10.04 -11.38 -19.20
C GLU A 51 10.75 -10.47 -20.23
N ALA A 52 10.03 -10.02 -21.26
CA ALA A 52 10.56 -9.08 -22.25
C ALA A 52 10.91 -7.72 -21.63
N ASP A 53 10.12 -7.22 -20.68
CA ASP A 53 10.41 -5.97 -19.96
C ASP A 53 11.70 -6.09 -19.13
N VAL A 54 11.88 -7.24 -18.47
CA VAL A 54 13.12 -7.55 -17.73
C VAL A 54 14.30 -7.67 -18.69
N GLN A 55 14.13 -8.36 -19.81
CA GLN A 55 15.18 -8.52 -20.80
C GLN A 55 15.62 -7.17 -21.39
N LEU A 56 14.66 -6.28 -21.69
CA LEU A 56 14.92 -4.93 -22.19
C LEU A 56 15.72 -4.10 -21.18
N LEU A 57 15.34 -4.14 -19.90
CA LEU A 57 16.07 -3.46 -18.82
C LEU A 57 17.50 -3.98 -18.70
N PHE A 58 17.69 -5.30 -18.66
CA PHE A 58 19.02 -5.88 -18.54
C PHE A 58 19.89 -5.68 -19.79
N ALA A 59 19.30 -5.64 -20.98
CA ALA A 59 20.01 -5.28 -22.20
C ALA A 59 20.53 -3.84 -22.13
N TYR A 60 19.69 -2.90 -21.69
CA TYR A 60 20.11 -1.52 -21.46
C TYR A 60 21.22 -1.42 -20.41
N LEU A 61 21.07 -2.05 -19.24
CA LEU A 61 22.09 -2.02 -18.17
C LEU A 61 23.44 -2.55 -18.65
N LYS A 62 23.47 -3.66 -19.40
CA LYS A 62 24.70 -4.19 -19.98
C LYS A 62 25.34 -3.19 -20.95
N ALA A 63 24.54 -2.58 -21.82
CA ALA A 63 25.02 -1.60 -22.77
C ALA A 63 25.53 -0.31 -22.07
N SER A 64 24.85 0.14 -21.01
CA SER A 64 25.27 1.27 -20.19
C SER A 64 26.59 1.01 -19.48
N LEU A 65 26.81 -0.21 -18.97
CA LEU A 65 28.09 -0.59 -18.37
C LEU A 65 29.24 -0.55 -19.38
N VAL A 66 29.01 -1.04 -20.59
CA VAL A 66 30.00 -0.97 -21.69
C VAL A 66 30.29 0.48 -22.07
N ALA A 67 29.25 1.31 -22.25
CA ALA A 67 29.41 2.72 -22.57
C ALA A 67 30.19 3.47 -21.47
N ALA A 68 29.86 3.20 -20.20
CA ALA A 68 30.54 3.81 -19.06
C ALA A 68 32.02 3.42 -19.00
N ALA A 69 32.38 2.18 -19.31
CA ALA A 69 33.77 1.74 -19.40
C ALA A 69 34.55 2.46 -20.51
N GLU A 70 33.87 2.93 -21.55
CA GLU A 70 34.42 3.75 -22.63
C GLU A 70 34.39 5.26 -22.34
N GLY A 71 33.93 5.67 -21.14
CA GLY A 71 33.76 7.09 -20.79
C GLY A 71 32.64 7.79 -21.55
N ARG A 72 31.68 7.02 -22.09
CA ARG A 72 30.52 7.52 -22.83
C ARG A 72 29.24 7.31 -22.03
N GLU A 73 28.27 8.17 -22.22
CA GLU A 73 26.91 7.95 -21.72
C GLU A 73 26.05 7.26 -22.78
N LEU A 74 25.11 6.44 -22.30
CA LEU A 74 24.10 5.80 -23.15
C LEU A 74 22.73 6.39 -22.81
N PRO A 75 22.03 7.00 -23.78
CA PRO A 75 20.68 7.50 -23.52
C PRO A 75 19.72 6.34 -23.27
N VAL A 76 18.72 6.58 -22.41
CA VAL A 76 17.66 5.61 -22.13
C VAL A 76 16.86 5.34 -23.42
N PRO A 77 16.67 4.07 -23.82
CA PRO A 77 15.86 3.72 -24.97
C PRO A 77 14.41 4.19 -24.80
N PRO A 78 13.79 4.81 -25.83
CA PRO A 78 12.39 5.24 -25.75
C PRO A 78 11.43 4.11 -25.37
N GLU A 79 11.69 2.90 -25.84
CA GLU A 79 10.92 1.71 -25.52
C GLU A 79 10.92 1.40 -24.01
N LEU A 80 12.07 1.54 -23.34
CA LEU A 80 12.17 1.32 -21.88
C LEU A 80 11.31 2.33 -21.13
N SER A 81 11.40 3.62 -21.50
CA SER A 81 10.60 4.69 -20.89
C SER A 81 9.11 4.47 -21.10
N GLN A 82 8.70 4.12 -22.33
CA GLN A 82 7.29 3.84 -22.64
C GLN A 82 6.73 2.66 -21.84
N ARG A 83 7.51 1.59 -21.68
CA ARG A 83 7.11 0.43 -20.87
C ARG A 83 7.01 0.79 -19.40
N ALA A 84 7.97 1.54 -18.86
CA ALA A 84 7.93 2.01 -17.48
C ALA A 84 6.69 2.89 -17.21
N GLU A 85 6.37 3.81 -18.12
CA GLU A 85 5.17 4.64 -18.01
C GLU A 85 3.87 3.82 -18.09
N ALA A 86 3.80 2.84 -18.99
CA ALA A 86 2.62 1.99 -19.13
C ALA A 86 2.37 1.19 -17.85
N ILE A 87 3.41 0.54 -17.31
CA ILE A 87 3.35 -0.18 -16.03
C ILE A 87 2.94 0.78 -14.90
N GLY A 88 3.52 1.99 -14.87
CA GLY A 88 3.18 3.01 -13.88
C GLY A 88 1.70 3.38 -13.88
N ARG A 89 1.12 3.66 -15.06
CA ARG A 89 -0.31 4.00 -15.20
C ARG A 89 -1.23 2.85 -14.77
N GLU A 90 -0.86 1.61 -15.08
CA GLU A 90 -1.63 0.44 -14.66
C GLU A 90 -1.62 0.24 -13.14
N LEU A 91 -0.46 0.41 -12.52
CA LEU A 91 -0.31 0.33 -11.07
C LEU A 91 -1.05 1.47 -10.36
N GLU A 92 -1.02 2.68 -10.92
CA GLU A 92 -1.77 3.83 -10.38
C GLU A 92 -3.28 3.56 -10.38
N LEU A 93 -3.82 3.11 -11.52
CA LEU A 93 -5.24 2.77 -11.63
C LEU A 93 -5.64 1.66 -10.65
N GLN A 94 -4.83 0.60 -10.56
CA GLN A 94 -5.09 -0.47 -9.60
C GLN A 94 -4.99 0.02 -8.16
N GLY A 95 -4.07 0.94 -7.87
CA GLY A 95 -3.93 1.55 -6.56
C GLY A 95 -5.17 2.32 -6.13
N VAL A 96 -5.72 3.12 -7.04
CA VAL A 96 -6.99 3.83 -6.80
C VAL A 96 -8.12 2.84 -6.52
N LEU A 97 -8.30 1.82 -7.38
CA LEU A 97 -9.37 0.84 -7.22
C LEU A 97 -9.23 0.01 -5.93
N THR A 98 -8.01 -0.35 -5.56
CA THR A 98 -7.72 -1.07 -4.31
C THR A 98 -8.02 -0.17 -3.11
N GLY A 99 -7.60 1.10 -3.15
CA GLY A 99 -7.88 2.08 -2.10
C GLY A 99 -9.38 2.30 -1.89
N LEU A 100 -10.15 2.45 -2.96
CA LEU A 100 -11.61 2.59 -2.87
C LEU A 100 -12.27 1.37 -2.21
N ARG A 101 -11.85 0.14 -2.58
CA ARG A 101 -12.38 -1.08 -1.96
C ARG A 101 -12.04 -1.18 -0.47
N LEU A 102 -10.86 -0.73 -0.07
CA LEU A 102 -10.47 -0.69 1.34
C LEU A 102 -11.33 0.30 2.13
N LEU A 103 -11.59 1.48 1.56
CA LEU A 103 -12.48 2.47 2.16
C LEU A 103 -13.90 1.93 2.33
N ASP A 104 -14.46 1.27 1.31
CA ASP A 104 -15.79 0.65 1.40
C ASP A 104 -15.88 -0.41 2.51
N ALA A 105 -14.82 -1.20 2.68
CA ALA A 105 -14.73 -2.21 3.73
C ALA A 105 -14.67 -1.57 5.13
N LEU A 106 -13.85 -0.53 5.30
CA LEU A 106 -13.75 0.22 6.55
C LEU A 106 -15.07 0.90 6.91
N GLU A 107 -15.75 1.51 5.93
CA GLU A 107 -17.05 2.13 6.14
C GLU A 107 -18.09 1.10 6.59
N SER A 108 -18.10 -0.08 5.97
CA SER A 108 -19.01 -1.17 6.32
C SER A 108 -18.76 -1.69 7.74
N ALA A 109 -17.49 -1.89 8.12
CA ALA A 109 -17.10 -2.29 9.46
C ALA A 109 -17.47 -1.23 10.51
N ALA A 110 -17.25 0.06 10.23
CA ALA A 110 -17.64 1.15 11.11
C ALA A 110 -19.17 1.19 11.31
N LYS A 111 -19.95 1.05 10.23
CA LYS A 111 -21.42 0.97 10.29
C LYS A 111 -21.92 -0.24 11.08
N GLN A 112 -21.22 -1.36 11.00
CA GLN A 112 -21.51 -2.57 11.78
C GLN A 112 -21.28 -2.30 13.28
N ALA A 113 -20.11 -1.79 13.64
CA ALA A 113 -19.74 -1.47 15.02
C ALA A 113 -20.71 -0.47 15.67
N VAL A 114 -21.13 0.56 14.92
CA VAL A 114 -22.14 1.52 15.41
C VAL A 114 -23.49 0.84 15.66
N ARG A 115 -23.93 -0.06 14.77
CA ARG A 115 -25.19 -0.80 14.95
C ARG A 115 -25.14 -1.70 16.18
N GLU A 116 -24.03 -2.39 16.40
CA GLU A 116 -23.84 -3.28 17.56
C GLU A 116 -23.78 -2.49 18.88
N ALA A 117 -23.09 -1.35 18.90
CA ALA A 117 -23.02 -0.47 20.07
C ALA A 117 -24.40 0.09 20.46
N LEU A 118 -25.26 0.37 19.48
CA LEU A 118 -26.61 0.91 19.69
C LEU A 118 -27.66 -0.18 19.98
N ALA A 119 -27.39 -1.46 19.69
CA ALA A 119 -28.38 -2.54 19.82
C ALA A 119 -28.70 -2.91 21.29
N GLY A 120 -27.85 -2.53 22.26
CA GLY A 120 -28.03 -2.88 23.68
C GLY A 120 -27.88 -4.39 23.97
N PRO A 121 -27.57 -4.81 25.22
CA PRO A 121 -27.41 -6.23 25.52
C PRO A 121 -28.73 -7.00 25.30
N PRO A 122 -28.68 -8.26 24.83
CA PRO A 122 -29.89 -9.06 24.67
C PRO A 122 -30.58 -9.19 26.02
N ALA A 123 -31.88 -8.86 26.06
CA ALA A 123 -32.71 -9.10 27.23
C ALA A 123 -32.64 -10.59 27.58
N SER A 124 -31.91 -10.90 28.66
CA SER A 124 -31.87 -12.22 29.28
C SER A 124 -33.30 -12.61 29.64
N ARG A 125 -33.86 -13.58 28.91
CA ARG A 125 -35.04 -14.35 29.35
C ARG A 125 -34.60 -15.53 30.19
#